data_AF-A0A5R9NYG6-F1
#
_entry.id   AF-A0A5R9NYG6-F1
#
_cell.length_a   1.000
_cell.length_b   1.000
_cell.length_c   1.000
_cell.angle_alpha   90.00
_cell.angle_beta   90.00
_cell.angle_gamma   90.00
#
_symmetry.space_group_name_H-M   'P 1'
#
loop_
_entity.id
_entity.type
_entity.pdbx_description
1 polymer ?
#
loop_
_entity_poly.entity_id
_entity_poly.type
_entity_poly.pdbx_seq_one_letter_code
_entity_poly.pdbx_strand_id
1 'polypeptide(L)'
;MLAAEFLDAVSDLSEFIVVGLPLHFLGTNKSCHRCHMDIVELIKTAKIGRERKDAQIDSCAAFAAALYDVLAENGFAPSMVTACYRGATVDSTWYHQVVQVDGKMFDSLGEFSTQIMRDRLKVRPSSAYELEYKPDRREGCYDEDDYQGVYDFLAKEFRKTAKKLKALEEDVPAFGMR
;
A
#
# COMPACT_ATOMS: atom_id res chain seq x y z
N MET A 1 25.40 -28.67 57.05
CA MET A 1 26.44 -27.66 56.78
C MET A 1 25.78 -26.59 55.91
N LEU A 2 25.14 -25.60 56.54
CA LEU A 2 25.73 -24.29 56.90
C LEU A 2 26.22 -23.56 55.64
N ALA A 3 25.43 -22.64 55.05
CA ALA A 3 25.15 -21.26 55.46
C ALA A 3 26.21 -20.27 54.95
N ALA A 4 25.77 -19.33 54.10
CA ALA A 4 26.30 -17.99 53.86
C ALA A 4 25.36 -17.33 52.83
N GLU A 5 24.37 -16.53 53.25
CA GLU A 5 24.49 -15.08 53.52
C GLU A 5 24.75 -14.28 52.24
N PHE A 6 23.72 -13.58 51.75
CA PHE A 6 23.84 -12.20 51.29
C PHE A 6 22.43 -11.58 51.27
N LEU A 7 22.14 -10.83 52.32
CA LEU A 7 20.96 -9.95 52.46
C LEU A 7 21.44 -8.50 52.37
N ASP A 8 20.44 -7.64 52.15
CA ASP A 8 20.44 -6.18 52.24
C ASP A 8 21.14 -5.41 51.11
N ALA A 9 20.68 -4.24 50.67
CA ALA A 9 19.42 -3.51 50.82
C ALA A 9 19.65 -2.24 50.00
N VAL A 10 18.73 -1.83 49.13
CA VAL A 10 18.42 -0.40 48.92
C VAL A 10 16.96 -0.29 48.49
N SER A 11 16.12 -0.03 49.47
CA SER A 11 14.80 0.56 49.30
C SER A 11 14.95 2.08 49.16
N ASP A 12 14.22 2.60 48.16
CA ASP A 12 13.42 3.82 48.26
C ASP A 12 14.02 5.17 47.85
N LEU A 13 13.11 5.95 47.27
CA LEU A 13 12.99 7.39 47.15
C LEU A 13 13.16 8.05 45.77
N SER A 14 12.11 8.84 45.50
CA SER A 14 11.96 9.98 44.59
C SER A 14 11.37 9.71 43.20
N GLU A 15 10.03 9.74 43.18
CA GLU A 15 9.25 10.72 42.43
C GLU A 15 10.01 11.45 41.30
N PHE A 16 9.75 11.05 40.06
CA PHE A 16 9.68 12.02 38.96
C PHE A 16 8.30 11.95 38.34
N ILE A 17 7.41 12.74 38.94
CA ILE A 17 6.23 13.29 38.30
C ILE A 17 6.74 14.21 37.17
N VAL A 18 6.72 13.74 35.92
CA VAL A 18 6.69 14.65 34.77
C VAL A 18 5.23 14.91 34.46
N VAL A 19 4.81 16.06 34.97
CA VAL A 19 3.55 16.74 34.71
C VAL A 19 3.40 16.96 33.20
N GLY A 20 2.25 16.54 32.67
CA GLY A 20 1.49 17.26 31.66
C GLY A 20 2.20 17.74 30.40
N LEU A 21 1.99 17.01 29.30
CA LEU A 21 1.64 17.63 28.02
C LEU A 21 0.48 16.85 27.41
N PRO A 22 -0.74 17.44 27.37
CA PRO A 22 -1.86 16.88 26.63
C PRO A 22 -1.77 17.39 25.20
N LEU A 23 -1.56 16.51 24.23
CA LEU A 23 -1.93 16.83 22.86
C LEU A 23 -2.32 15.55 22.13
N HIS A 24 -3.61 15.24 22.30
CA HIS A 24 -4.51 14.88 21.20
C HIS A 24 -3.80 14.60 19.86
N PHE A 25 -3.31 13.37 19.68
CA PHE A 25 -3.37 12.73 18.37
C PHE A 25 -4.55 11.77 18.34
N LEU A 26 -5.71 12.24 18.84
CA LEU A 26 -6.97 11.88 18.20
C LEU A 26 -6.97 12.57 16.84
N GLY A 27 -6.18 12.03 15.92
CA GLY A 27 -6.43 12.19 14.51
C GLY A 27 -7.80 11.60 14.31
N THR A 28 -8.82 12.46 14.41
CA THR A 28 -10.17 12.12 14.02
C THR A 28 -10.06 11.47 12.66
N ASN A 29 -10.43 10.19 12.55
CA ASN A 29 -10.86 9.57 11.31
C ASN A 29 -12.08 10.38 10.83
N LYS A 30 -11.84 11.60 10.36
CA LYS A 30 -12.67 12.20 9.33
C LYS A 30 -12.39 11.31 8.13
N SER A 31 -13.16 10.22 8.05
CA SER A 31 -13.51 9.62 6.78
C SER A 31 -14.00 10.80 5.94
N CYS A 32 -13.09 11.37 5.14
CA CYS A 32 -13.46 12.25 4.06
C CYS A 32 -14.24 11.34 3.13
N HIS A 33 -15.57 11.34 3.29
CA HIS A 33 -16.48 10.38 2.68
C HIS A 33 -16.67 10.65 1.18
N ARG A 34 -15.65 11.22 0.51
CA ARG A 34 -15.67 11.54 -0.91
C ARG A 34 -14.26 11.88 -1.45
N CYS A 35 -13.30 10.97 -1.28
CA CYS A 35 -12.20 10.89 -2.25
C CYS A 35 -12.79 10.25 -3.52
N HIS A 36 -13.45 11.09 -4.33
CA HIS A 36 -14.01 10.72 -5.61
C HIS A 36 -12.84 10.66 -6.58
N MET A 37 -12.18 9.52 -6.67
CA MET A 37 -11.28 9.23 -7.78
C MET A 37 -11.29 7.72 -7.94
N ASP A 38 -11.74 7.25 -9.10
CA ASP A 38 -11.68 5.82 -9.42
C ASP A 38 -10.21 5.41 -9.61
N ILE A 39 -9.69 4.60 -8.68
CA ILE A 39 -8.31 4.12 -8.68
C ILE A 39 -8.04 3.24 -9.92
N VAL A 40 -9.03 2.45 -10.35
CA VAL A 40 -8.89 1.60 -11.54
C VAL A 40 -8.82 2.48 -12.79
N GLU A 41 -9.63 3.52 -12.87
CA GLU A 41 -9.59 4.49 -13.96
C GLU A 41 -8.26 5.25 -13.99
N LEU A 42 -7.76 5.70 -12.82
CA LEU A 42 -6.44 6.30 -12.68
C LEU A 42 -5.36 5.38 -13.24
N ILE A 43 -5.33 4.12 -12.79
CA ILE A 43 -4.33 3.14 -13.22
C ILE A 43 -4.41 2.91 -14.73
N LYS A 44 -5.61 2.74 -15.30
CA LYS A 44 -5.80 2.43 -16.72
C LYS A 44 -5.55 3.63 -17.64
N THR A 45 -5.86 4.84 -17.19
CA THR A 45 -5.72 6.07 -17.99
C THR A 45 -4.28 6.61 -17.97
N ALA A 46 -3.49 6.28 -16.95
CA ALA A 46 -2.10 6.70 -16.87
C ALA A 46 -1.26 6.22 -18.06
N LYS A 47 -0.52 7.16 -18.68
CA LYS A 47 0.28 6.91 -19.89
C LYS A 47 1.66 6.32 -19.58
N ILE A 48 1.66 5.19 -18.87
CA ILE A 48 2.88 4.54 -18.38
C ILE A 48 3.50 3.53 -19.38
N GLY A 49 2.83 3.26 -20.50
CA GLY A 49 3.41 2.50 -21.61
C GLY A 49 3.96 1.12 -21.22
N ARG A 50 5.23 0.88 -21.56
CA ARG A 50 5.95 -0.38 -21.28
C ARG A 50 6.01 -0.69 -19.78
N GLU A 51 6.10 0.33 -18.93
CA GLU A 51 6.22 0.15 -17.48
C GLU A 51 5.02 -0.55 -16.85
N ARG A 52 3.86 -0.54 -17.53
CA ARG A 52 2.73 -1.35 -17.09
C ARG A 52 3.05 -2.84 -17.06
N LYS A 53 3.73 -3.33 -18.11
CA LYS A 53 4.10 -4.73 -18.27
C LYS A 53 5.28 -5.07 -17.37
N ASP A 54 6.27 -4.19 -17.31
CA ASP A 54 7.49 -4.42 -16.52
C ASP A 54 7.14 -4.44 -15.01
N ALA A 55 6.15 -3.66 -14.58
CA ALA A 55 5.61 -3.71 -13.22
C ALA A 55 4.93 -5.03 -12.83
N GLN A 56 4.61 -5.92 -13.79
CA GLN A 56 4.10 -7.26 -13.47
C GLN A 56 5.21 -8.28 -13.17
N ILE A 57 6.46 -7.93 -13.50
CA ILE A 57 7.58 -8.87 -13.50
C ILE A 57 8.69 -8.37 -12.57
N ASP A 58 9.19 -7.15 -12.81
CA ASP A 58 10.44 -6.65 -12.21
C ASP A 58 10.23 -5.37 -11.39
N SER A 59 9.40 -4.44 -11.86
CA SER A 59 9.26 -3.10 -11.24
C SER A 59 7.99 -2.93 -10.39
N CYS A 60 7.42 -4.03 -9.86
CA CYS A 60 6.18 -4.00 -9.09
C CYS A 60 6.25 -3.09 -7.86
N ALA A 61 7.37 -3.11 -7.14
CA ALA A 61 7.57 -2.31 -5.94
C ALA A 61 7.62 -0.80 -6.24
N ALA A 62 8.39 -0.40 -7.27
CA ALA A 62 8.45 1.00 -7.71
C ALA A 62 7.08 1.51 -8.22
N PHE A 63 6.32 0.64 -8.90
CA PHE A 63 4.95 0.95 -9.30
C PHE A 63 4.03 1.14 -8.09
N ALA A 64 4.04 0.21 -7.14
CA ALA A 64 3.21 0.28 -5.95
C ALA A 64 3.55 1.51 -5.10
N ALA A 65 4.84 1.82 -4.96
CA ALA A 65 5.32 3.04 -4.31
C ALA A 65 4.76 4.31 -4.95
N ALA A 66 4.89 4.44 -6.28
CA ALA A 66 4.38 5.60 -7.01
C ALA A 66 2.85 5.75 -6.89
N LEU A 67 2.12 4.63 -6.97
CA LEU A 67 0.68 4.63 -6.79
C LEU A 67 0.28 5.00 -5.36
N TYR A 68 0.96 4.44 -4.36
CA TYR A 68 0.76 4.74 -2.94
C TYR A 68 0.89 6.24 -2.67
N ASP A 69 1.99 6.86 -3.11
CA ASP A 69 2.24 8.28 -2.82
C ASP A 69 1.21 9.18 -3.48
N VAL A 70 0.84 8.90 -4.73
CA VAL A 70 -0.19 9.68 -5.41
C VAL A 70 -1.56 9.49 -4.78
N LEU A 71 -1.93 8.28 -4.34
CA LEU A 71 -3.18 8.08 -3.63
C LEU A 71 -3.21 8.82 -2.29
N ALA A 72 -2.12 8.77 -1.51
CA ALA A 72 -1.99 9.51 -0.26
C ALA A 72 -2.11 11.03 -0.46
N GLU A 73 -1.43 11.58 -1.48
CA GLU A 73 -1.55 12.99 -1.88
C GLU A 73 -3.00 13.40 -2.25
N ASN A 74 -3.81 12.45 -2.70
CA ASN A 74 -5.20 12.66 -3.08
C ASN A 74 -6.21 12.30 -1.97
N GLY A 75 -5.74 12.11 -0.73
CA GLY A 75 -6.56 11.96 0.46
C GLY A 75 -7.01 10.53 0.76
N PHE A 76 -6.53 9.54 0.01
CA PHE A 76 -6.73 8.14 0.37
C PHE A 76 -5.83 7.75 1.54
N ALA A 77 -6.17 6.66 2.23
CA ALA A 77 -5.32 6.03 3.25
C ALA A 77 -4.74 4.71 2.70
N PRO A 78 -3.79 4.77 1.73
CA PRO A 78 -3.22 3.56 1.16
C PRO A 78 -2.32 2.85 2.16
N SER A 79 -2.14 1.54 1.96
CA SER A 79 -1.11 0.74 2.64
C SER A 79 -0.37 -0.15 1.64
N MET A 80 0.89 -0.42 1.92
CA MET A 80 1.72 -1.32 1.09
C MET A 80 1.49 -2.76 1.53
N VAL A 81 1.31 -3.66 0.57
CA VAL A 81 1.09 -5.08 0.83
C VAL A 81 1.90 -5.89 -0.16
N THR A 82 2.55 -6.95 0.32
CA THR A 82 3.19 -7.95 -0.52
C THR A 82 2.29 -9.16 -0.64
N ALA A 83 1.83 -9.45 -1.86
CA ALA A 83 1.15 -10.67 -2.21
C ALA A 83 2.20 -11.77 -2.47
N CYS A 84 2.04 -12.90 -1.80
CA CYS A 84 2.91 -14.06 -1.88
C CYS A 84 2.10 -15.27 -2.34
N TYR A 85 2.58 -15.95 -3.38
CA TYR A 85 2.14 -17.31 -3.67
C TYR A 85 3.25 -18.27 -3.26
N ARG A 86 2.94 -19.23 -2.37
CA ARG A 86 3.83 -20.35 -2.08
C ARG A 86 3.24 -21.61 -2.72
N GLY A 87 3.83 -22.05 -3.83
CA GLY A 87 3.44 -23.31 -4.45
C GLY A 87 3.91 -24.54 -3.66
N ALA A 88 3.54 -25.73 -4.14
CA ALA A 88 3.85 -27.01 -3.49
C ALA A 88 5.37 -27.31 -3.38
N THR A 89 6.20 -26.60 -4.15
CA THR A 89 7.67 -26.68 -4.07
C THR A 89 8.26 -25.31 -3.73
N VAL A 90 9.36 -25.30 -2.98
CA VAL A 90 10.06 -24.09 -2.48
C VAL A 90 10.48 -23.15 -3.63
N ASP A 91 10.79 -23.72 -4.80
CA ASP A 91 11.25 -23.02 -6.01
C ASP A 91 10.15 -22.27 -6.78
N SER A 92 8.90 -22.35 -6.33
CA SER A 92 7.74 -21.72 -7.01
C SER A 92 7.17 -20.53 -6.23
N THR A 93 7.98 -19.92 -5.36
CA THR A 93 7.53 -18.77 -4.56
C THR A 93 7.55 -17.51 -5.42
N TRP A 94 6.40 -16.84 -5.51
CA TRP A 94 6.24 -15.58 -6.26
C TRP A 94 5.83 -14.46 -5.29
N TYR A 95 6.45 -13.30 -5.43
CA TYR A 95 6.18 -12.11 -4.64
C TYR A 95 5.80 -10.96 -5.54
N HIS A 96 4.81 -10.16 -5.13
CA HIS A 96 4.34 -9.01 -5.89
C HIS A 96 3.81 -7.94 -4.96
N GLN A 97 4.33 -6.72 -5.13
CA GLN A 97 3.90 -5.57 -4.34
C GLN A 97 2.59 -5.00 -4.90
N VAL A 98 1.61 -4.76 -4.03
CA VAL A 98 0.32 -4.14 -4.34
C VAL A 98 0.01 -3.04 -3.34
N VAL A 99 -0.91 -2.14 -3.72
CA VAL A 99 -1.40 -1.08 -2.84
C VAL A 99 -2.81 -1.43 -2.38
N GLN A 100 -3.05 -1.37 -1.06
CA GLN A 100 -4.37 -1.57 -0.49
C GLN A 100 -5.05 -0.23 -0.19
N VAL A 101 -6.31 -0.08 -0.60
CA VAL A 101 -7.20 1.02 -0.21
C VAL A 101 -8.59 0.46 0.10
N ASP A 102 -9.15 0.79 1.26
CA ASP A 102 -10.49 0.34 1.70
C ASP A 102 -10.71 -1.17 1.54
N GLY A 103 -9.69 -1.97 1.88
CA GLY A 103 -9.73 -3.43 1.79
C GLY A 103 -9.51 -4.01 0.38
N LYS A 104 -9.47 -3.18 -0.67
CA LYS A 104 -9.18 -3.60 -2.05
C LYS A 104 -7.71 -3.46 -2.37
N MET A 105 -7.16 -4.39 -3.16
CA MET A 105 -5.77 -4.37 -3.61
C MET A 105 -5.68 -3.92 -5.06
N PHE A 106 -4.61 -3.20 -5.40
CA PHE A 106 -4.39 -2.67 -6.74
C PHE A 106 -2.96 -2.90 -7.23
N ASP A 107 -2.84 -3.24 -8.51
CA ASP A 107 -1.58 -3.43 -9.23
C ASP A 107 -1.59 -2.68 -10.58
N SER A 108 -0.59 -2.91 -11.44
CA SER A 108 -0.50 -2.22 -12.73
C SER A 108 -1.61 -2.55 -13.73
N LEU A 109 -2.47 -3.53 -13.46
CA LEU A 109 -3.61 -3.92 -14.28
C LEU A 109 -4.97 -3.51 -13.68
N GLY A 110 -4.99 -2.94 -12.47
CA GLY A 110 -6.19 -2.47 -11.79
C GLY A 110 -6.42 -3.21 -10.49
N GLU A 111 -7.64 -3.72 -10.26
CA GLU A 111 -7.92 -4.52 -9.06
C GLU A 111 -7.13 -5.84 -9.06
N PHE A 112 -6.68 -6.21 -7.87
CA PHE A 112 -5.88 -7.41 -7.60
C PHE A 112 -6.60 -8.27 -6.55
N SER A 113 -6.68 -9.57 -6.81
CA SER A 113 -7.24 -10.55 -5.88
C SER A 113 -6.73 -11.95 -6.22
N THR A 114 -6.90 -12.90 -5.29
CA THR A 114 -6.59 -14.31 -5.54
C THR A 114 -7.31 -14.83 -6.78
N GLN A 115 -8.60 -14.50 -6.96
CA GLN A 115 -9.37 -14.97 -8.13
C GLN A 115 -8.82 -14.37 -9.43
N ILE A 116 -8.56 -13.06 -9.45
CA ILE A 116 -7.99 -12.38 -10.62
C ILE A 116 -6.64 -13.01 -11.01
N MET A 117 -5.79 -13.31 -10.02
CA MET A 117 -4.50 -13.97 -10.27
C MET A 117 -4.65 -15.40 -10.78
N ARG A 118 -5.60 -16.18 -10.25
CA ARG A 118 -5.91 -17.51 -10.78
C ARG A 118 -6.32 -17.44 -12.26
N ASP A 119 -7.14 -16.46 -12.61
CA ASP A 119 -7.62 -16.27 -13.98
C ASP A 119 -6.47 -15.88 -14.92
N ARG A 120 -5.62 -14.92 -14.50
CA ARG A 120 -4.42 -14.48 -15.25
C ARG A 120 -3.44 -15.63 -15.49
N LEU A 121 -3.21 -16.47 -14.48
CA LEU A 121 -2.32 -17.62 -14.53
C LEU A 121 -2.98 -18.89 -15.12
N LYS A 122 -4.26 -18.83 -15.51
CA LYS A 122 -5.05 -19.96 -16.03
C LYS A 122 -5.00 -21.19 -15.12
N VAL A 123 -5.05 -20.95 -13.82
CA VAL A 123 -4.96 -21.95 -12.77
C VAL A 123 -6.24 -22.79 -12.75
N ARG A 124 -6.12 -24.11 -12.84
CA ARG A 124 -7.29 -25.00 -12.85
C ARG A 124 -8.08 -24.88 -11.55
N PRO A 125 -9.43 -24.89 -11.59
CA PRO A 125 -10.26 -24.78 -10.38
C PRO A 125 -9.87 -25.76 -9.26
N SER A 126 -9.49 -26.98 -9.62
CA SER A 126 -9.11 -28.04 -8.68
C SER A 126 -7.76 -27.88 -8.00
N SER A 127 -6.95 -26.88 -8.37
CA SER A 127 -5.64 -26.66 -7.75
C SER A 127 -5.75 -25.80 -6.49
N ALA A 128 -5.02 -26.20 -5.45
CA ALA A 128 -4.81 -25.43 -4.24
C ALA A 128 -3.88 -24.25 -4.56
N TYR A 129 -4.49 -23.14 -4.98
CA TYR A 129 -3.81 -21.88 -5.21
C TYR A 129 -4.43 -20.84 -4.28
N GLU A 130 -3.60 -20.28 -3.43
CA GLU A 130 -3.95 -19.26 -2.44
C GLU A 130 -2.84 -18.22 -2.39
N LEU A 131 -3.24 -16.95 -2.26
CA LEU A 131 -2.31 -15.86 -2.04
C LEU A 131 -2.31 -15.50 -0.56
N GLU A 132 -1.12 -15.44 0.04
CA GLU A 132 -0.92 -14.86 1.34
C GLU A 132 -0.60 -13.36 1.16
N TYR A 133 -1.25 -12.50 1.93
CA TYR A 133 -1.03 -11.05 1.89
C TYR A 133 -0.32 -10.61 3.17
N LYS A 134 0.85 -10.00 3.02
CA LYS A 134 1.63 -9.50 4.16
C LYS A 134 1.74 -7.98 4.10
N PRO A 135 1.44 -7.27 5.21
CA PRO A 135 1.72 -5.85 5.30
C PRO A 135 3.19 -5.58 5.01
N ASP A 136 3.45 -4.49 4.30
CA ASP A 136 4.79 -4.04 3.94
C ASP A 136 4.93 -2.53 4.21
N ARG A 137 6.15 -2.02 4.08
CA ARG A 137 6.46 -0.61 4.30
C ARG A 137 6.62 0.12 2.97
N ARG A 138 6.32 1.41 2.96
CA ARG A 138 6.62 2.28 1.82
C ARG A 138 8.11 2.60 1.76
N GLU A 139 8.74 2.79 2.92
CA GLU A 139 10.17 3.09 3.02
C GLU A 139 11.00 1.86 2.64
N GLY A 140 11.92 2.03 1.69
CA GLY A 140 12.84 0.97 1.27
C GLY A 140 12.18 -0.22 0.56
N CYS A 141 10.99 -0.04 -0.01
CA CYS A 141 10.29 -1.12 -0.74
C CYS A 141 10.94 -1.48 -2.10
N TYR A 142 11.78 -0.60 -2.66
CA TYR A 142 12.56 -0.87 -3.86
C TYR A 142 13.98 -0.30 -3.70
N ASP A 143 14.91 -0.80 -4.52
CA ASP A 143 16.27 -0.26 -4.60
C ASP A 143 16.24 1.08 -5.37
N GLU A 144 16.49 2.18 -4.68
CA GLU A 144 16.45 3.52 -5.28
C GLU A 144 17.52 3.70 -6.38
N ASP A 145 18.67 3.05 -6.27
CA ASP A 145 19.73 3.17 -7.28
C ASP A 145 19.28 2.60 -8.64
N ASP A 146 18.48 1.53 -8.61
CA ASP A 146 18.00 0.83 -9.80
C ASP A 146 16.66 1.36 -10.32
N TYR A 147 15.75 1.77 -9.43
CA TYR A 147 14.34 2.01 -9.79
C TYR A 147 13.84 3.44 -9.57
N GLN A 148 14.66 4.37 -9.05
CA GLN A 148 14.20 5.74 -8.80
C GLN A 148 13.69 6.43 -10.07
N GLY A 149 14.36 6.24 -11.21
CA GLY A 149 13.91 6.81 -12.49
C GLY A 149 12.56 6.27 -12.96
N VAL A 150 12.28 4.98 -12.69
CA VAL A 150 10.98 4.35 -12.99
C VAL A 150 9.90 4.92 -12.07
N TYR A 151 10.18 5.00 -10.77
CA TYR A 151 9.27 5.60 -9.80
C TYR A 151 8.92 7.05 -10.18
N ASP A 152 9.91 7.89 -10.49
CA ASP A 152 9.70 9.31 -10.82
C ASP A 152 8.80 9.48 -12.05
N PHE A 153 9.04 8.65 -13.08
CA PHE A 153 8.22 8.61 -14.27
C PHE A 153 6.77 8.20 -13.95
N LEU A 154 6.57 7.11 -13.20
CA LEU A 154 5.26 6.60 -12.83
C LEU A 154 4.48 7.62 -11.98
N ALA A 155 5.11 8.17 -10.94
CA ALA A 155 4.50 9.15 -10.06
C ALA A 155 4.08 10.41 -10.83
N LYS A 156 4.91 10.87 -11.77
CA LYS A 156 4.57 12.00 -12.66
C LYS A 156 3.32 11.72 -13.49
N GLU A 157 3.24 10.57 -14.16
CA GLU A 157 2.09 10.24 -15.02
C GLU A 157 0.82 9.97 -14.19
N PHE A 158 0.93 9.40 -13.00
CA PHE A 158 -0.19 9.27 -12.08
C PHE A 158 -0.69 10.63 -11.60
N ARG A 159 0.18 11.53 -11.13
CA ARG A 159 -0.24 12.89 -10.72
C ARG A 159 -0.93 13.64 -11.85
N LYS A 160 -0.40 13.55 -13.07
CA LYS A 160 -1.02 14.15 -14.27
C LYS A 160 -2.42 13.60 -14.53
N THR A 161 -2.58 12.29 -14.40
CA THR A 161 -3.86 11.61 -14.62
C THR A 161 -4.86 11.92 -13.52
N ALA A 162 -4.45 11.90 -12.26
CA ALA A 162 -5.28 12.28 -11.11
C ALA A 162 -5.82 13.70 -11.25
N LYS A 163 -4.97 14.67 -11.63
CA LYS A 163 -5.40 16.05 -11.91
C LYS A 163 -6.46 16.12 -13.01
N LYS A 164 -6.29 15.34 -14.08
CA LYS A 164 -7.25 15.28 -15.18
C LYS A 164 -8.59 14.70 -14.73
N LEU A 165 -8.58 13.59 -13.97
CA LEU A 165 -9.81 12.96 -13.49
C LEU A 165 -10.58 13.87 -12.54
N LYS A 166 -9.89 14.55 -11.62
CA LYS A 166 -10.50 15.55 -10.73
C LYS A 166 -11.17 16.70 -11.50
N ALA A 167 -10.50 17.24 -12.52
CA ALA A 167 -11.09 18.30 -13.34
C ALA A 167 -12.37 17.83 -14.07
N LEU A 168 -12.41 16.57 -14.51
CA LEU A 168 -13.59 16.00 -15.17
C LEU A 168 -14.77 15.82 -14.21
N GLU A 169 -14.52 15.53 -12.93
CA GLU A 169 -15.58 15.40 -11.92
C GLU A 169 -16.19 16.76 -11.53
N GLU A 170 -15.37 17.82 -11.47
CA GLU A 170 -15.82 19.19 -11.17
C GLU A 170 -16.66 19.79 -12.31
N ASP A 171 -16.36 19.40 -13.56
CA ASP A 171 -17.03 19.90 -14.76
C ASP A 171 -18.39 19.21 -15.04
N VAL A 172 -18.82 18.20 -14.26
CA VAL A 172 -20.16 17.62 -14.41
C VAL A 172 -21.19 18.59 -13.82
N PRO A 173 -21.96 19.33 -14.65
CA PRO A 173 -22.94 20.26 -14.11
C PRO A 173 -24.01 19.46 -13.38
N ALA A 174 -24.44 19.96 -12.21
CA ALA A 174 -25.55 19.42 -11.44
C ALA A 174 -26.89 19.55 -12.21
N PHE A 175 -27.03 18.81 -13.31
CA PHE A 175 -28.24 18.73 -14.08
C PHE A 175 -29.20 17.78 -13.36
N GLY A 176 -30.18 18.33 -12.65
CA GLY A 176 -31.36 17.57 -12.23
C GLY A 176 -31.77 17.62 -10.77
N MET A 177 -31.71 18.79 -10.12
CA MET A 177 -32.62 19.06 -8.99
C MET A 177 -33.41 20.34 -9.28
N ARG A 178 -34.48 20.18 -10.05
CA ARG A 178 -35.63 21.08 -10.07
C ARG A 178 -36.89 20.23 -10.00
#